data_AF-A0AAV5E4S9-F1
#
_entry.id   AF-A0AAV5E4S9-F1
#
_cell.length_a   1.000
_cell.length_b   1.000
_cell.length_c   1.000
_cell.angle_alpha   90.00
_cell.angle_beta   90.00
_cell.angle_gamma   90.00
#
_symmetry.space_group_name_H-M   'P 1'
#
loop_
_entity.id
_entity.type
_entity.pdbx_description
1 polymer ?
#
loop_
_entity_poly.entity_id
_entity_poly.type
_entity_poly.pdbx_seq_one_letter_code
_entity_poly.pdbx_strand_id
1 'polypeptide(L)'
;MEGRHAVAAAVNVRVDGAPAEATLDGGELRWRRAGTERALSLEDEVLGVEARGKGIVVRAFVASGAAKARSCVGVAGAGGRGTRRRRKDFVFEMADGEGPAAAAAWAEELRARLDSFGRPKRLFVFVNPFGGKKCGTKIYETEIRPLFEAANVSITMQETQYQGHAREVASSLDLAEYDGIVCVSGDGVLVEVVNGILQRSDWEEAIKMPIGVVPAGTGNGMAKSLLHAARETYSVGNAVFAIIRANGIMNVAVMMQFSDGYMDAVIVRDCPKADLLSLLMKMSNGSYVKSPYVTYLKVKFIH
;
A
#
# COMPACT_ATOMS: atom_id res chain seq x y z
N MET A 1 6.51 -31.57 12.34
CA MET A 1 6.72 -31.96 10.93
C MET A 1 7.29 -30.73 10.23
N GLU A 2 8.62 -30.69 10.10
CA GLU A 2 9.33 -29.61 9.44
C GLU A 2 9.03 -29.65 7.93
N GLY A 3 8.40 -28.60 7.43
CA GLY A 3 8.22 -28.39 6.00
C GLY A 3 9.58 -28.13 5.37
N ARG A 4 10.09 -29.09 4.61
CA ARG A 4 11.19 -28.87 3.68
C ARG A 4 10.74 -27.80 2.69
N HIS A 5 11.19 -26.57 2.88
CA HIS A 5 11.15 -25.56 1.83
C HIS A 5 11.95 -26.12 0.65
N ALA A 6 11.26 -26.58 -0.39
CA ALA A 6 11.89 -26.97 -1.63
C ALA A 6 12.57 -25.72 -2.20
N VAL A 7 13.91 -25.70 -2.16
CA VAL A 7 14.72 -24.72 -2.88
C VAL A 7 14.34 -24.85 -4.35
N ALA A 8 13.81 -23.80 -4.97
CA ALA A 8 13.58 -23.82 -6.41
C ALA A 8 14.95 -23.95 -7.10
N ALA A 9 15.03 -24.78 -8.13
CA ALA A 9 16.27 -25.04 -8.85
C ALA A 9 16.94 -23.72 -9.29
N ALA A 10 18.26 -23.64 -9.11
CA ALA A 10 19.03 -22.49 -9.56
C ALA A 10 18.93 -22.34 -11.08
N VAL A 11 18.65 -21.12 -11.54
CA VAL A 11 18.54 -20.78 -12.96
C VAL A 11 19.75 -19.96 -13.36
N ASN A 12 20.42 -20.40 -14.42
CA ASN A 12 21.55 -19.66 -15.00
C ASN A 12 21.01 -18.52 -15.86
N VAL A 13 21.39 -17.29 -15.51
CA VAL A 13 20.87 -16.08 -16.14
C VAL A 13 22.00 -15.09 -16.45
N ARG A 14 21.71 -14.06 -17.23
CA ARG A 14 22.56 -12.87 -17.38
C ARG A 14 21.84 -11.66 -16.80
N VAL A 15 22.56 -10.90 -15.99
CA VAL A 15 22.07 -9.64 -15.40
C VAL A 15 23.00 -8.52 -15.86
N ASP A 16 22.45 -7.54 -16.58
CA ASP A 16 23.23 -6.49 -17.26
C ASP A 16 24.36 -7.05 -18.15
N GLY A 17 24.09 -8.16 -18.87
CA GLY A 17 25.05 -8.84 -19.75
C GLY A 17 26.11 -9.71 -19.05
N ALA A 18 26.16 -9.73 -17.72
CA ALA A 18 27.10 -10.57 -16.96
C ALA A 18 26.45 -11.90 -16.53
N PRO A 19 27.13 -13.06 -16.64
CA PRO A 19 26.64 -14.32 -16.10
C PRO A 19 26.37 -14.23 -14.60
N ALA A 20 25.22 -14.77 -14.19
CA ALA A 20 24.76 -14.83 -12.82
C ALA A 20 23.95 -16.12 -12.60
N GLU A 21 23.90 -16.56 -11.36
CA GLU A 21 23.04 -17.66 -10.94
C GLU A 21 21.94 -17.04 -10.08
N ALA A 22 20.68 -17.27 -10.47
CA ALA A 22 19.51 -16.78 -9.75
C ALA A 22 18.80 -17.94 -9.06
N THR A 23 18.46 -17.76 -7.79
CA THR A 23 17.74 -18.74 -6.97
C THR A 23 16.51 -18.10 -6.36
N LEU A 24 15.45 -18.90 -6.24
CA LEU A 24 14.24 -18.51 -5.54
C LEU A 24 14.09 -19.40 -4.30
N ASP A 25 14.31 -18.82 -3.14
CA ASP A 25 14.29 -19.54 -1.86
C ASP A 25 13.55 -18.73 -0.79
N GLY A 26 12.63 -19.37 -0.08
CA GLY A 26 11.92 -18.77 1.06
C GLY A 26 11.20 -17.44 0.76
N GLY A 27 10.81 -17.18 -0.49
CA GLY A 27 10.20 -15.91 -0.90
C GLY A 27 11.19 -14.79 -1.24
N GLU A 28 12.50 -15.07 -1.24
CA GLU A 28 13.54 -14.17 -1.73
C GLU A 28 14.05 -14.61 -3.10
N LEU A 29 14.11 -13.67 -4.05
CA LEU A 29 14.85 -13.82 -5.30
C LEU A 29 16.30 -13.39 -5.08
N ARG A 30 17.24 -14.33 -5.11
CA ARG A 30 18.67 -14.07 -4.90
C ARG A 30 19.43 -14.26 -6.20
N TRP A 31 20.46 -13.45 -6.42
CA TRP A 31 21.40 -13.66 -7.52
C TRP A 31 22.80 -13.15 -7.18
N ARG A 32 23.82 -13.79 -7.74
CA ARG A 32 25.23 -13.40 -7.55
C ARG A 32 25.80 -12.78 -8.82
N ARG A 33 26.42 -11.61 -8.70
CA ARG A 33 27.14 -10.92 -9.78
C ARG A 33 28.54 -10.55 -9.33
N ALA A 34 29.57 -11.01 -10.03
CA ALA A 34 30.98 -10.64 -9.78
C ALA A 34 31.38 -10.71 -8.28
N GLY A 35 30.98 -11.78 -7.59
CA GLY A 35 31.25 -11.98 -6.16
C GLY A 35 30.31 -11.23 -5.19
N THR A 36 29.44 -10.34 -5.68
CA THR A 36 28.43 -9.66 -4.85
C THR A 36 27.09 -10.39 -4.95
N GLU A 37 26.60 -10.89 -3.82
CA GLU A 37 25.24 -11.43 -3.71
C GLU A 37 24.24 -10.31 -3.51
N ARG A 38 23.13 -10.37 -4.26
CA ARG A 38 21.99 -9.47 -4.17
C ARG A 38 20.73 -10.31 -3.92
N ALA A 39 19.75 -9.72 -3.26
CA ALA A 39 18.46 -10.33 -2.98
C ALA A 39 17.34 -9.31 -3.11
N LEU A 40 16.14 -9.79 -3.46
CA LEU A 40 14.88 -9.05 -3.41
C LEU A 40 13.84 -9.90 -2.67
N SER A 41 13.15 -9.30 -1.70
CA SER A 41 11.96 -9.91 -1.10
C SER A 41 10.81 -9.84 -2.10
N LEU A 42 10.23 -10.99 -2.47
CA LEU A 42 9.06 -11.01 -3.35
C LEU A 42 7.88 -10.27 -2.72
N GLU A 43 7.69 -10.44 -1.41
CA GLU A 43 6.59 -9.82 -0.67
C GLU A 43 6.82 -8.32 -0.49
N ASP A 44 8.02 -7.91 -0.07
CA ASP A 44 8.29 -6.54 0.41
C ASP A 44 8.90 -5.59 -0.61
N GLU A 45 9.36 -6.10 -1.76
CA GLU A 45 10.08 -5.28 -2.74
C GLU A 45 9.59 -5.48 -4.17
N VAL A 46 9.10 -6.66 -4.55
CA VAL A 46 8.67 -6.92 -5.94
C VAL A 46 7.24 -6.43 -6.17
N LEU A 47 7.06 -5.61 -7.20
CA LEU A 47 5.75 -5.17 -7.70
C LEU A 47 5.13 -6.23 -8.59
N GLY A 48 5.86 -6.68 -9.61
CA GLY A 48 5.37 -7.63 -10.60
C GLY A 48 6.45 -8.10 -11.57
N VAL A 49 6.14 -9.16 -12.32
CA VAL A 49 7.09 -9.81 -13.24
C VAL A 49 6.51 -9.86 -14.65
N GLU A 50 7.36 -9.59 -15.65
CA GLU A 50 7.02 -9.61 -17.07
C GLU A 50 8.03 -10.46 -17.85
N ALA A 51 7.56 -11.47 -18.60
CA ALA A 51 8.41 -12.18 -19.56
C ALA A 51 8.58 -11.34 -20.83
N ARG A 52 9.80 -11.20 -21.32
CA ARG A 52 10.15 -10.49 -22.56
C ARG A 52 11.18 -11.27 -23.38
N GLY A 53 10.72 -11.91 -24.45
CA GLY A 53 11.59 -12.69 -25.32
C GLY A 53 12.31 -13.80 -24.55
N LYS A 54 13.64 -13.74 -24.51
CA LYS A 54 14.50 -14.71 -23.80
C LYS A 54 14.80 -14.33 -22.35
N GLY A 55 14.12 -13.34 -21.78
CA GLY A 55 14.36 -12.90 -20.41
C GLY A 55 13.09 -12.54 -19.66
N ILE A 56 13.26 -12.19 -18.40
CA ILE A 56 12.21 -11.65 -17.55
C ILE A 56 12.62 -10.29 -17.00
N VAL A 57 11.63 -9.44 -16.76
CA VAL A 57 11.75 -8.15 -16.10
C VAL A 57 11.03 -8.24 -14.77
N VAL A 58 11.79 -8.18 -13.67
CA VAL A 58 11.26 -8.08 -12.31
C VAL A 58 11.20 -6.59 -11.95
N ARG A 59 9.99 -6.06 -11.86
CA ARG A 59 9.72 -4.66 -11.47
C ARG A 59 9.62 -4.62 -9.94
N ALA A 60 10.40 -3.76 -9.31
CA ALA A 60 10.49 -3.68 -7.86
C ALA A 60 10.38 -2.23 -7.37
N PHE A 61 9.97 -2.06 -6.11
CA PHE A 61 9.92 -0.79 -5.39
C PHE A 61 10.85 -0.87 -4.18
N VAL A 62 12.12 -0.52 -4.40
CA VAL A 62 13.20 -0.75 -3.43
C VAL A 62 13.57 0.52 -2.70
N ALA A 63 13.94 0.40 -1.43
CA ALA A 63 14.53 1.51 -0.68
C ALA A 63 15.83 1.99 -1.36
N SER A 64 16.08 3.30 -1.38
CA SER A 64 17.34 3.86 -1.89
C SER A 64 18.54 3.21 -1.19
N GLY A 65 19.34 2.41 -1.92
CA GLY A 65 20.48 1.64 -1.40
C GLY A 65 20.24 0.15 -1.14
N ALA A 66 19.03 -0.39 -1.39
CA ALA A 66 18.58 -1.69 -0.89
C ALA A 66 18.75 -2.91 -1.82
N ALA A 67 19.43 -2.79 -2.96
CA ALA A 67 20.01 -4.00 -3.55
C ALA A 67 21.21 -4.40 -2.67
N LYS A 68 20.92 -4.95 -1.48
CA LYS A 68 21.88 -5.22 -0.41
C LYS A 68 22.96 -6.16 -0.95
N ALA A 69 24.20 -5.68 -1.02
CA ALA A 69 25.34 -6.56 -0.92
C ALA A 69 25.30 -7.12 0.51
N ARG A 70 24.96 -8.41 0.68
CA ARG A 70 25.10 -9.06 1.99
C ARG A 70 26.60 -9.24 2.25
N SER A 71 27.22 -8.29 2.93
CA SER A 71 28.43 -8.59 3.70
C SER A 71 27.99 -9.41 4.90
N CYS A 72 28.65 -10.54 5.13
CA CYS A 72 28.51 -11.30 6.36
C CYS A 72 28.77 -10.39 7.58
N VAL A 73 28.02 -10.66 8.66
CA VAL A 73 28.03 -9.99 9.99
C VAL A 73 27.14 -8.73 10.11
N GLY A 74 26.11 -8.82 10.96
CA GLY A 74 25.45 -7.64 11.54
C GLY A 74 23.96 -7.79 11.84
N VAL A 75 23.64 -8.04 13.11
CA VAL A 75 22.28 -8.15 13.67
C VAL A 75 21.48 -6.86 13.47
N ALA A 76 20.20 -7.01 13.12
CA ALA A 76 19.24 -5.94 12.92
C ALA A 76 18.87 -5.23 14.24
N GLY A 77 18.93 -3.89 14.24
CA GLY A 77 18.46 -3.01 15.31
C GLY A 77 17.71 -1.82 14.73
N ALA A 78 16.58 -1.49 15.35
CA ALA A 78 15.54 -0.55 14.92
C ALA A 78 15.99 0.92 14.80
N GLY A 79 15.31 1.69 13.96
CA GLY A 79 15.44 3.15 13.94
C GLY A 79 14.88 3.82 12.69
N GLY A 80 13.70 4.43 12.81
CA GLY A 80 13.01 5.13 11.72
C GLY A 80 13.82 6.28 11.11
N ARG A 81 14.29 6.08 9.89
CA ARG A 81 14.37 7.10 8.84
C ARG A 81 13.89 6.45 7.55
N GLY A 82 12.71 6.86 7.09
CA GLY A 82 12.12 6.32 5.87
C GLY A 82 13.05 6.50 4.68
N THR A 83 13.70 5.43 4.26
CA THR A 83 14.44 5.42 3.00
C THR A 83 13.44 5.59 1.87
N ARG A 84 13.60 6.66 1.09
CA ARG A 84 12.74 6.92 -0.07
C ARG A 84 12.86 5.73 -1.03
N ARG A 85 11.75 5.03 -1.26
CA ARG A 85 11.69 3.96 -2.25
C ARG A 85 11.71 4.53 -3.66
N ARG A 86 12.27 3.75 -4.59
CA ARG A 86 12.27 4.05 -6.02
C ARG A 86 11.92 2.79 -6.78
N ARG A 87 11.14 2.97 -7.84
CA ARG A 87 10.90 1.91 -8.80
C ARG A 87 12.22 1.56 -9.50
N LYS A 88 12.50 0.28 -9.62
CA LYS A 88 13.66 -0.25 -10.34
C LYS A 88 13.27 -1.55 -11.04
N ASP A 89 13.70 -1.66 -12.29
CA ASP A 89 13.46 -2.85 -13.09
C ASP A 89 14.77 -3.66 -13.15
N PHE A 90 14.67 -4.96 -12.90
CA PHE A 90 15.78 -5.91 -12.95
C PHE A 90 15.53 -6.87 -14.11
N VAL A 91 16.46 -6.88 -15.06
CA VAL A 91 16.37 -7.72 -16.25
C VAL A 91 17.24 -8.96 -16.05
N PHE A 92 16.63 -10.13 -16.23
CA PHE A 92 17.30 -11.43 -16.17
C PHE A 92 17.10 -12.11 -17.52
N GLU A 93 18.17 -12.25 -18.30
CA GLU A 93 18.14 -12.99 -19.56
C GLU A 93 18.51 -14.45 -19.31
N MET A 94 17.86 -15.39 -19.99
CA MET A 94 18.22 -16.80 -19.86
C MET A 94 19.59 -17.10 -20.49
N ALA A 95 20.28 -18.12 -19.97
CA ALA A 95 21.57 -18.56 -20.48
C ALA A 95 21.48 -19.09 -21.93
N ASP A 96 22.64 -19.21 -22.58
CA ASP A 96 22.72 -19.67 -23.97
C ASP A 96 22.15 -21.09 -24.12
N GLY A 97 21.21 -21.27 -25.05
CA GLY A 97 20.51 -22.54 -25.29
C GLY A 97 19.11 -22.61 -24.68
N GLU A 98 18.78 -21.71 -23.76
CA GLU A 98 17.43 -21.59 -23.20
C GLU A 98 16.57 -20.64 -24.05
N GLY A 99 15.38 -21.11 -24.45
CA GLY A 99 14.46 -20.39 -25.32
C GLY A 99 13.49 -19.48 -24.56
N PRO A 100 12.66 -18.70 -25.29
CA PRO A 100 11.59 -17.89 -24.70
C PRO A 100 10.62 -18.66 -23.78
N ALA A 101 10.46 -19.96 -24.02
CA ALA A 101 9.63 -20.83 -23.19
C ALA A 101 10.15 -20.96 -21.73
N ALA A 102 11.47 -21.01 -21.54
CA ALA A 102 12.07 -21.06 -20.20
C ALA A 102 11.83 -19.74 -19.46
N ALA A 103 11.99 -18.61 -20.15
CA ALA A 103 11.68 -17.28 -19.61
C ALA A 103 10.21 -17.14 -19.20
N ALA A 104 9.29 -17.61 -20.04
CA ALA A 104 7.87 -17.62 -19.71
C ALA A 104 7.57 -18.50 -18.49
N ALA A 105 8.09 -19.73 -18.44
CA ALA A 105 7.87 -20.63 -17.32
C ALA A 105 8.38 -20.07 -15.99
N TRP A 106 9.55 -19.43 -15.99
CA TRP A 106 10.09 -18.81 -14.78
C TRP A 106 9.31 -17.56 -14.35
N ALA A 107 8.87 -16.74 -15.30
CA ALA A 107 7.99 -15.62 -14.99
C ALA A 107 6.66 -16.07 -14.38
N GLU A 108 6.08 -17.17 -14.88
CA GLU A 108 4.86 -17.76 -14.31
C GLU A 108 5.07 -18.28 -12.88
N GLU A 109 6.18 -18.96 -12.59
CA GLU A 109 6.49 -19.38 -11.20
C GLU A 109 6.58 -18.16 -10.27
N LEU A 110 7.30 -17.10 -10.67
CA LEU A 110 7.41 -15.90 -9.86
C LEU A 110 6.04 -15.21 -9.67
N ARG A 111 5.21 -15.16 -10.72
CA ARG A 111 3.84 -14.62 -10.62
C ARG A 111 2.97 -15.44 -9.70
N ALA A 112 3.01 -16.77 -9.79
CA ALA A 112 2.27 -17.66 -8.90
C ALA A 112 2.66 -17.43 -7.42
N ARG A 113 3.94 -17.19 -7.15
CA ARG A 113 4.41 -16.80 -5.81
C ARG A 113 3.87 -15.44 -5.38
N LEU A 114 3.89 -14.43 -6.26
CA LEU A 114 3.33 -13.12 -5.94
C LEU A 114 1.81 -13.18 -5.69
N ASP A 115 1.10 -13.98 -6.47
CA ASP A 115 -0.34 -14.21 -6.32
C ASP A 115 -0.67 -14.91 -4.99
N SER A 116 0.21 -15.78 -4.50
CA SER A 116 0.03 -16.49 -3.22
C SER A 116 -0.01 -15.55 -2.00
N PHE A 117 0.45 -14.30 -2.14
CA PHE A 117 0.36 -13.28 -1.09
C PHE A 117 -1.03 -12.61 -1.02
N GLY A 118 -2.00 -13.02 -1.83
CA GLY A 118 -3.36 -12.46 -1.80
C GLY A 118 -3.44 -11.02 -2.31
N ARG A 119 -2.59 -10.66 -3.28
CA ARG A 119 -2.57 -9.31 -3.86
C ARG A 119 -3.83 -9.04 -4.68
N PRO A 120 -4.38 -7.81 -4.65
CA PRO A 120 -5.52 -7.46 -5.49
C PRO A 120 -5.13 -7.46 -6.97
N LYS A 121 -6.03 -7.92 -7.84
CA LYS A 121 -5.85 -7.95 -9.29
C LYS A 121 -6.73 -6.93 -10.00
N ARG A 122 -7.87 -6.57 -9.43
CA ARG A 122 -8.83 -5.60 -9.99
C ARG A 122 -9.19 -4.57 -8.92
N LEU A 123 -8.91 -3.30 -9.18
CA LEU A 123 -9.24 -2.22 -8.24
C LEU A 123 -10.08 -1.15 -8.92
N PHE A 124 -11.07 -0.64 -8.19
CA PHE A 124 -11.79 0.57 -8.56
C PHE A 124 -11.16 1.79 -7.86
N VAL A 125 -10.77 2.81 -8.61
CA VAL A 125 -10.00 3.94 -8.09
C VAL A 125 -10.80 5.24 -8.23
N PHE A 126 -11.18 5.84 -7.11
CA PHE A 126 -11.71 7.19 -7.07
C PHE A 126 -10.57 8.21 -7.05
N VAL A 127 -10.61 9.20 -7.93
CA VAL A 127 -9.67 10.31 -7.96
C VAL A 127 -10.40 11.62 -7.75
N ASN A 128 -10.00 12.40 -6.74
CA ASN A 128 -10.55 13.73 -6.54
C ASN A 128 -9.62 14.81 -7.11
N PRO A 129 -9.96 15.42 -8.26
CA PRO A 129 -9.13 16.47 -8.85
C PRO A 129 -9.15 17.78 -8.04
N PHE A 130 -10.17 18.00 -7.21
CA PHE A 130 -10.37 19.24 -6.45
C PHE A 130 -9.74 19.22 -5.06
N GLY A 131 -9.27 18.05 -4.59
CA GLY A 131 -8.67 17.89 -3.27
C GLY A 131 -7.35 18.66 -3.11
N GLY A 132 -7.18 19.31 -1.96
CA GLY A 132 -5.92 19.93 -1.56
C GLY A 132 -5.30 20.89 -2.58
N LYS A 133 -4.10 20.58 -3.06
CA LYS A 133 -3.36 21.38 -4.06
C LYS A 133 -3.87 21.20 -5.50
N LYS A 134 -5.04 20.55 -5.69
CA LYS A 134 -5.63 20.25 -7.01
C LYS A 134 -4.68 19.47 -7.93
N CYS A 135 -3.96 18.52 -7.34
CA CYS A 135 -2.96 17.71 -8.04
C CYS A 135 -3.37 16.24 -8.15
N GLY A 136 -4.60 15.86 -7.77
CA GLY A 136 -5.07 14.48 -7.70
C GLY A 136 -4.85 13.70 -8.99
N THR A 137 -5.37 14.20 -10.12
CA THR A 137 -5.21 13.61 -11.45
C THR A 137 -3.75 13.52 -11.87
N LYS A 138 -2.96 14.57 -11.62
CA LYS A 138 -1.53 14.58 -11.96
C LYS A 138 -0.78 13.50 -11.19
N ILE A 139 -0.98 13.44 -9.87
CA ILE A 139 -0.35 12.43 -9.01
C ILE A 139 -0.78 11.02 -9.44
N TYR A 140 -2.06 10.85 -9.80
CA TYR A 140 -2.58 9.60 -10.31
C TYR A 140 -1.81 9.14 -11.55
N GLU A 141 -1.71 9.98 -12.58
CA GLU A 141 -1.03 9.62 -13.83
C GLU A 141 0.49 9.48 -13.66
N THR A 142 1.15 10.32 -12.85
CA THR A 142 2.61 10.33 -12.78
C THR A 142 3.20 9.35 -11.77
N GLU A 143 2.48 9.02 -10.71
CA GLU A 143 3.01 8.20 -9.60
C GLU A 143 2.19 6.95 -9.30
N ILE A 144 0.86 7.04 -9.31
CA ILE A 144 -0.02 5.94 -8.85
C ILE A 144 -0.21 4.89 -9.94
N ARG A 145 -0.69 5.31 -11.11
CA ARG A 145 -0.96 4.44 -12.26
C ARG A 145 0.28 3.62 -12.67
N PRO A 146 1.51 4.19 -12.78
CA PRO A 146 2.69 3.42 -13.14
C PRO A 146 3.08 2.33 -12.13
N LEU A 147 2.68 2.46 -10.86
CA LEU A 147 2.93 1.43 -9.84
C LEU A 147 1.92 0.28 -9.93
N PHE A 148 0.64 0.58 -10.15
CA PHE A 148 -0.38 -0.46 -10.39
C PHE A 148 -0.11 -1.24 -11.68
N GLU A 149 0.25 -0.55 -12.77
CA GLU A 149 0.67 -1.19 -14.03
C GLU A 149 1.92 -2.06 -13.84
N ALA A 150 2.89 -1.60 -13.04
CA ALA A 150 4.08 -2.38 -12.71
C ALA A 150 3.76 -3.66 -11.90
N ALA A 151 2.66 -3.65 -11.15
CA ALA A 151 2.17 -4.79 -10.39
C ALA A 151 1.14 -5.65 -11.15
N ASN A 152 0.86 -5.34 -12.42
CA ASN A 152 -0.18 -6.01 -13.23
C ASN A 152 -1.58 -5.96 -12.60
N VAL A 153 -1.90 -4.87 -11.90
CA VAL A 153 -3.24 -4.65 -11.34
C VAL A 153 -4.10 -3.93 -12.37
N SER A 154 -5.25 -4.50 -12.71
CA SER A 154 -6.26 -3.86 -13.56
C SER A 154 -6.98 -2.77 -12.77
N ILE A 155 -7.06 -1.58 -13.35
CA ILE A 155 -7.62 -0.39 -12.70
C ILE A 155 -8.79 0.15 -13.51
N THR A 156 -9.94 0.35 -12.84
CA THR A 156 -11.03 1.19 -13.33
C THR A 156 -11.00 2.49 -12.56
N MET A 157 -10.77 3.61 -13.24
CA MET A 157 -10.61 4.92 -12.61
C MET A 157 -11.83 5.80 -12.84
N GLN A 158 -12.33 6.41 -11.75
CA GLN A 158 -13.42 7.37 -11.77
C GLN A 158 -12.99 8.68 -11.10
N GLU A 159 -12.97 9.77 -11.86
CA GLU A 159 -12.81 11.10 -11.29
C GLU A 159 -14.10 11.57 -10.61
N THR A 160 -13.99 12.16 -9.42
CA THR A 160 -15.13 12.77 -8.73
C THR A 160 -15.44 14.13 -9.33
N GLN A 161 -16.70 14.38 -9.69
CA GLN A 161 -17.10 15.64 -10.35
C GLN A 161 -17.66 16.69 -9.38
N TYR A 162 -18.29 16.24 -8.29
CA TYR A 162 -18.92 17.08 -7.28
C TYR A 162 -18.91 16.37 -5.91
N GLN A 163 -19.26 17.10 -4.86
CA GLN A 163 -19.40 16.56 -3.51
C GLN A 163 -20.54 15.53 -3.46
N GLY A 164 -20.28 14.34 -2.96
CA GLY A 164 -21.24 13.23 -2.95
C GLY A 164 -21.18 12.33 -4.18
N HIS A 165 -20.41 12.66 -5.21
CA HIS A 165 -20.30 11.81 -6.40
C HIS A 165 -19.72 10.43 -6.08
N ALA A 166 -18.73 10.34 -5.19
CA ALA A 166 -18.16 9.05 -4.81
C ALA A 166 -19.16 8.17 -4.05
N ARG A 167 -20.07 8.79 -3.28
CA ARG A 167 -21.18 8.12 -2.59
C ARG A 167 -22.16 7.50 -3.58
N GLU A 168 -22.59 8.25 -4.59
CA GLU A 168 -23.53 7.79 -5.62
C GLU A 168 -22.95 6.61 -6.41
N VAL A 169 -21.70 6.74 -6.87
CA VAL A 169 -21.00 5.66 -7.58
C VAL A 169 -20.84 4.44 -6.68
N ALA A 170 -20.35 4.59 -5.44
CA ALA A 170 -20.17 3.46 -4.54
C ALA A 170 -21.49 2.75 -4.17
N SER A 171 -22.61 3.48 -4.09
CA SER A 171 -23.93 2.87 -3.84
C SER A 171 -24.47 2.02 -4.99
N SER A 172 -23.95 2.18 -6.21
CA SER A 172 -24.42 1.47 -7.40
C SER A 172 -23.36 0.58 -8.04
N LEU A 173 -22.11 0.65 -7.58
CA LEU A 173 -20.97 -0.11 -8.11
C LEU A 173 -21.18 -1.62 -7.96
N ASP A 174 -20.91 -2.40 -9.00
CA ASP A 174 -20.86 -3.86 -8.85
C ASP A 174 -19.55 -4.24 -8.14
N LEU A 175 -19.65 -4.52 -6.85
CA LEU A 175 -18.51 -4.84 -6.01
C LEU A 175 -17.89 -6.21 -6.33
N ALA A 176 -18.60 -7.12 -7.01
CA ALA A 176 -18.06 -8.43 -7.37
C ALA A 176 -16.99 -8.36 -8.48
N GLU A 177 -16.95 -7.27 -9.24
CA GLU A 177 -15.95 -7.03 -10.27
C GLU A 177 -14.57 -6.62 -9.73
N TYR A 178 -14.50 -6.24 -8.44
CA TYR A 178 -13.30 -5.64 -7.84
C TYR A 178 -12.87 -6.38 -6.59
N ASP A 179 -11.57 -6.43 -6.38
CA ASP A 179 -10.96 -7.00 -5.17
C ASP A 179 -10.76 -5.90 -4.09
N GLY A 180 -10.99 -4.63 -4.46
CA GLY A 180 -10.86 -3.49 -3.57
C GLY A 180 -11.19 -2.15 -4.23
N ILE A 181 -11.44 -1.14 -3.39
CA ILE A 181 -11.63 0.26 -3.80
C ILE A 181 -10.44 1.10 -3.30
N VAL A 182 -9.96 2.05 -4.09
CA VAL A 182 -8.89 2.97 -3.71
C VAL A 182 -9.37 4.41 -3.79
N CYS A 183 -9.19 5.17 -2.72
CA CYS A 183 -9.50 6.59 -2.68
C CYS A 183 -8.22 7.41 -2.82
N VAL A 184 -8.04 8.08 -3.96
CA VAL A 184 -6.97 9.06 -4.20
C VAL A 184 -7.51 10.46 -3.88
N SER A 185 -7.48 10.82 -2.61
CA SER A 185 -8.01 12.09 -2.11
C SER A 185 -7.50 12.41 -0.70
N GLY A 186 -8.13 13.38 -0.03
CA GLY A 186 -8.12 13.46 1.43
C GLY A 186 -9.21 12.56 2.05
N ASP A 187 -9.42 12.72 3.34
CA ASP A 187 -10.32 11.85 4.13
C ASP A 187 -11.81 11.92 3.68
N GLY A 188 -12.23 13.00 2.99
CA GLY A 188 -13.63 13.21 2.60
C GLY A 188 -14.19 12.19 1.59
N VAL A 189 -13.42 11.81 0.57
CA VAL A 189 -13.89 10.83 -0.43
C VAL A 189 -14.05 9.45 0.18
N LEU A 190 -13.17 9.08 1.11
CA LEU A 190 -13.30 7.83 1.86
C LEU A 190 -14.64 7.78 2.61
N VAL A 191 -15.02 8.86 3.28
CA VAL A 191 -16.31 8.97 3.98
C VAL A 191 -17.48 8.86 3.00
N GLU A 192 -17.40 9.50 1.83
CA GLU A 192 -18.42 9.36 0.79
C GLU A 192 -18.57 7.91 0.32
N VAL A 193 -17.47 7.23 0.02
CA VAL A 193 -17.47 5.83 -0.43
C VAL A 193 -18.07 4.91 0.64
N VAL A 194 -17.65 5.04 1.90
CA VAL A 194 -18.18 4.25 3.02
C VAL A 194 -19.69 4.48 3.18
N ASN A 195 -20.13 5.74 3.13
CA ASN A 195 -21.56 6.03 3.19
C ASN A 195 -22.32 5.46 1.99
N GLY A 196 -21.73 5.48 0.80
CA GLY A 196 -22.29 4.87 -0.41
C GLY A 196 -22.51 3.38 -0.25
N ILE A 197 -21.49 2.67 0.27
CA ILE A 197 -21.56 1.23 0.59
C ILE A 197 -22.68 0.93 1.60
N LEU A 198 -22.80 1.75 2.66
CA LEU A 198 -23.81 1.57 3.71
C LEU A 198 -25.26 1.81 3.25
N GLN A 199 -25.48 2.45 2.10
CA GLN A 199 -26.83 2.65 1.53
C GLN A 199 -27.32 1.50 0.66
N ARG A 200 -26.44 0.54 0.36
CA ARG A 200 -26.79 -0.56 -0.51
C ARG A 200 -27.71 -1.55 0.20
N SER A 201 -28.52 -2.27 -0.57
CA SER A 201 -29.34 -3.36 -0.03
C SER A 201 -28.50 -4.53 0.47
N ASP A 202 -27.33 -4.77 -0.13
CA ASP A 202 -26.36 -5.81 0.21
C ASP A 202 -25.22 -5.29 1.13
N TRP A 203 -25.48 -4.23 1.91
CA TRP A 203 -24.43 -3.54 2.68
C TRP A 203 -23.63 -4.46 3.60
N GLU A 204 -24.23 -5.53 4.15
CA GLU A 204 -23.57 -6.50 5.04
C GLU A 204 -22.42 -7.26 4.36
N GLU A 205 -22.54 -7.52 3.06
CA GLU A 205 -21.46 -8.10 2.26
C GLU A 205 -20.55 -6.99 1.71
N ALA A 206 -21.13 -5.90 1.25
CA ALA A 206 -20.41 -4.77 0.69
C ALA A 206 -19.42 -4.12 1.68
N ILE A 207 -19.73 -4.11 2.98
CA ILE A 207 -18.85 -3.56 4.04
C ILE A 207 -17.53 -4.34 4.20
N LYS A 208 -17.48 -5.58 3.70
CA LYS A 208 -16.27 -6.40 3.69
C LYS A 208 -15.30 -5.97 2.58
N MET A 209 -15.76 -5.15 1.63
CA MET A 209 -14.94 -4.63 0.53
C MET A 209 -13.70 -3.91 1.10
N PRO A 210 -12.49 -4.34 0.73
CA PRO A 210 -11.27 -3.67 1.13
C PRO A 210 -11.16 -2.26 0.51
N ILE A 211 -10.89 -1.24 1.33
CA ILE A 211 -10.66 0.15 0.90
C ILE A 211 -9.23 0.61 1.23
N GLY A 212 -8.51 1.05 0.20
CA GLY A 212 -7.20 1.68 0.29
C GLY A 212 -7.29 3.20 0.19
N VAL A 213 -6.41 3.92 0.86
CA VAL A 213 -6.36 5.39 0.82
C VAL A 213 -4.99 5.86 0.37
N VAL A 214 -4.96 6.68 -0.68
CA VAL A 214 -3.74 7.32 -1.18
C VAL A 214 -3.83 8.83 -0.91
N PRO A 215 -2.88 9.40 -0.15
CA PRO A 215 -2.98 10.79 0.28
C PRO A 215 -2.79 11.76 -0.89
N ALA A 216 -3.86 12.47 -1.26
CA ALA A 216 -3.83 13.53 -2.28
C ALA A 216 -4.57 14.82 -1.84
N GLY A 217 -5.10 14.88 -0.60
CA GLY A 217 -5.85 16.02 -0.07
C GLY A 217 -5.08 16.89 0.91
N THR A 218 -5.79 17.80 1.58
CA THR A 218 -5.30 18.62 2.71
C THR A 218 -5.37 17.88 4.04
N GLY A 219 -6.49 17.19 4.30
CA GLY A 219 -6.65 16.25 5.41
C GLY A 219 -6.34 14.83 4.96
N ASN A 220 -5.23 14.26 5.45
CA ASN A 220 -4.80 12.90 5.15
C ASN A 220 -4.56 12.11 6.47
N GLY A 221 -5.43 12.34 7.45
CA GLY A 221 -5.29 11.73 8.79
C GLY A 221 -5.39 10.22 8.69
N MET A 222 -6.36 9.71 7.93
CA MET A 222 -6.60 8.28 7.76
C MET A 222 -5.44 7.61 7.04
N ALA A 223 -4.94 8.23 5.94
CA ALA A 223 -3.78 7.72 5.21
C ALA A 223 -2.51 7.66 6.07
N LYS A 224 -2.29 8.64 6.97
CA LYS A 224 -1.16 8.62 7.91
C LYS A 224 -1.27 7.47 8.91
N SER A 225 -2.43 7.29 9.53
CA SER A 225 -2.68 6.21 10.49
C SER A 225 -2.53 4.84 9.85
N LEU A 226 -3.07 4.66 8.65
CA LEU A 226 -2.95 3.44 7.84
C LEU A 226 -1.50 3.10 7.53
N LEU A 227 -0.74 4.06 7.00
CA LEU A 227 0.67 3.85 6.68
C LEU A 227 1.49 3.56 7.94
N HIS A 228 1.20 4.23 9.05
CA HIS A 228 1.85 3.95 10.32
C HIS A 228 1.58 2.52 10.80
N ALA A 229 0.33 2.06 10.73
CA ALA A 229 -0.05 0.69 11.07
C ALA A 229 0.64 -0.35 10.17
N ALA A 230 0.75 -0.04 8.87
CA ALA A 230 1.48 -0.84 7.89
C ALA A 230 3.01 -0.75 8.02
N ARG A 231 3.53 -0.02 9.02
CA ARG A 231 4.96 0.27 9.23
C ARG A 231 5.64 0.92 8.02
N GLU A 232 4.86 1.68 7.26
CA GLU A 232 5.28 2.38 6.06
C GLU A 232 5.43 3.88 6.32
N THR A 233 6.33 4.51 5.56
CA THR A 233 6.51 5.96 5.69
C THR A 233 5.49 6.72 4.84
N TYR A 234 5.03 7.86 5.37
CA TYR A 234 4.02 8.68 4.72
C TYR A 234 4.50 9.19 3.35
N SER A 235 4.00 8.56 2.28
CA SER A 235 4.18 8.98 0.89
C SER A 235 3.12 8.35 -0.01
N VAL A 236 2.86 8.95 -1.16
CA VAL A 236 1.95 8.41 -2.19
C VAL A 236 2.42 7.03 -2.65
N GLY A 237 3.70 6.90 -3.03
CA GLY A 237 4.24 5.64 -3.53
C GLY A 237 4.17 4.50 -2.50
N ASN A 238 4.42 4.77 -1.21
CA ASN A 238 4.27 3.74 -0.18
C ASN A 238 2.80 3.38 0.09
N ALA A 239 1.87 4.33 -0.03
CA ALA A 239 0.44 4.02 0.08
C ALA A 239 0.00 3.05 -1.02
N VAL A 240 0.38 3.35 -2.26
CA VAL A 240 0.09 2.47 -3.41
C VAL A 240 0.76 1.11 -3.22
N PHE A 241 2.02 1.10 -2.76
CA PHE A 241 2.74 -0.15 -2.50
C PHE A 241 2.11 -1.00 -1.39
N ALA A 242 1.63 -0.37 -0.31
CA ALA A 242 0.93 -1.05 0.77
C ALA A 242 -0.41 -1.64 0.28
N ILE A 243 -1.12 -0.94 -0.61
CA ILE A 243 -2.33 -1.44 -1.27
C ILE A 243 -2.01 -2.66 -2.15
N ILE A 244 -0.96 -2.60 -2.98
CA ILE A 244 -0.54 -3.72 -3.84
C ILE A 244 -0.21 -4.98 -3.02
N ARG A 245 0.36 -4.82 -1.81
CA ARG A 245 0.67 -5.94 -0.91
C ARG A 245 -0.52 -6.42 -0.07
N ALA A 246 -1.72 -5.85 -0.25
CA ALA A 246 -2.87 -6.05 0.63
C ALA A 246 -2.62 -5.75 2.14
N ASN A 247 -1.51 -5.05 2.46
CA ASN A 247 -1.08 -4.73 3.83
C ASN A 247 -1.40 -3.27 4.22
N GLY A 248 -1.94 -2.49 3.30
CA GLY A 248 -2.42 -1.11 3.51
C GLY A 248 -3.89 -0.91 3.15
N ILE A 249 -4.62 -2.00 2.97
CA ILE A 249 -6.05 -1.98 2.68
C ILE A 249 -6.79 -2.35 3.97
N MET A 250 -7.76 -1.53 4.37
CA MET A 250 -8.68 -1.86 5.48
C MET A 250 -10.03 -2.21 4.88
N ASN A 251 -10.67 -3.28 5.33
CA ASN A 251 -12.10 -3.41 5.05
C ASN A 251 -12.88 -2.36 5.86
N VAL A 252 -14.05 -1.98 5.36
CA VAL A 252 -14.86 -0.93 6.01
C VAL A 252 -15.30 -1.35 7.40
N ALA A 253 -15.52 -2.66 7.61
CA ALA A 253 -15.82 -3.21 8.93
C ALA A 253 -14.72 -2.90 9.96
N VAL A 254 -13.44 -3.02 9.60
CA VAL A 254 -12.30 -2.67 10.46
C VAL A 254 -12.20 -1.16 10.65
N MET A 255 -12.52 -0.35 9.64
CA MET A 255 -12.60 1.10 9.80
C MET A 255 -13.71 1.49 10.80
N MET A 256 -14.86 0.82 10.75
CA MET A 256 -15.96 0.98 11.71
C MET A 256 -15.66 0.39 13.09
N GLN A 257 -14.63 -0.44 13.24
CA GLN A 257 -14.07 -0.84 14.54
C GLN A 257 -12.96 0.11 15.03
N PHE A 258 -12.28 0.81 14.11
CA PHE A 258 -11.29 1.83 14.44
C PHE A 258 -11.96 3.07 15.04
N SER A 259 -13.17 3.40 14.60
CA SER A 259 -14.13 4.03 15.51
C SER A 259 -14.63 2.93 16.42
N ASP A 260 -14.15 2.82 17.65
CA ASP A 260 -14.43 1.72 18.59
C ASP A 260 -15.91 1.52 19.00
N GLY A 261 -16.86 2.00 18.19
CA GLY A 261 -18.28 2.13 18.50
C GLY A 261 -18.55 3.28 19.45
N TYR A 262 -17.53 4.04 19.84
CA TYR A 262 -17.64 5.24 20.64
C TYR A 262 -16.97 6.42 19.90
N MET A 263 -17.53 7.61 20.06
CA MET A 263 -16.89 8.87 19.77
C MET A 263 -16.18 9.36 21.02
N ASP A 264 -14.94 9.78 20.84
CA ASP A 264 -14.19 10.51 21.84
C ASP A 264 -14.56 12.00 21.76
N ALA A 265 -15.47 12.45 22.62
CA ALA A 265 -15.87 13.84 22.75
C ALA A 265 -15.01 14.54 23.81
N VAL A 266 -14.22 15.52 23.37
CA VAL A 266 -13.44 16.41 24.24
C VAL A 266 -14.18 17.74 24.36
N ILE A 267 -14.73 18.04 25.53
CA ILE A 267 -15.40 19.30 25.84
C ILE A 267 -14.45 20.17 26.65
N VAL A 268 -14.05 21.31 26.10
CA VAL A 268 -13.30 22.33 26.85
C VAL A 268 -14.30 23.30 27.48
N ARG A 269 -14.41 23.32 28.81
CA ARG A 269 -15.34 24.19 29.56
C ARG A 269 -14.59 25.31 30.28
N ASP A 270 -15.13 26.53 30.17
CA ASP A 270 -14.70 27.72 30.92
C ASP A 270 -13.18 27.89 31.06
N CYS A 271 -12.44 27.71 29.95
CA CYS A 271 -10.99 27.88 29.93
C CYS A 271 -10.64 29.37 29.75
N PRO A 272 -9.94 30.01 30.70
CA PRO A 272 -9.43 31.37 30.52
C PRO A 272 -8.49 31.47 29.32
N LYS A 273 -8.49 32.61 28.61
CA LYS A 273 -7.68 32.81 27.39
C LYS A 273 -6.17 32.57 27.60
N ALA A 274 -5.65 32.86 28.80
CA ALA A 274 -4.25 32.62 29.14
C ALA A 274 -3.92 31.12 29.24
N ASP A 275 -4.85 30.31 29.75
CA ASP A 275 -4.68 28.87 29.93
C ASP A 275 -4.98 28.07 28.65
N LEU A 276 -5.71 28.67 27.70
CA LEU A 276 -6.00 28.07 26.41
C LEU A 276 -4.72 27.75 25.62
N LEU A 277 -3.71 28.63 25.69
CA LEU A 277 -2.42 28.42 25.03
C LEU A 277 -1.65 27.24 25.66
N SER A 278 -1.69 27.13 26.99
CA SER A 278 -1.14 25.98 27.73
C SER A 278 -1.85 24.68 27.36
N LEU A 279 -3.18 24.73 27.19
CA LEU A 279 -3.99 23.60 26.77
C LEU A 279 -3.61 23.11 25.36
N LEU A 280 -3.46 24.05 24.40
CA LEU A 280 -3.05 23.75 23.03
C LEU A 280 -1.65 23.12 22.98
N MET A 281 -0.72 23.58 23.81
CA MET A 281 0.61 22.96 23.92
C MET A 281 0.53 21.52 24.45
N LYS A 282 -0.35 21.27 25.42
CA LYS A 282 -0.62 19.94 25.99
C LYS A 282 -1.40 19.01 25.04
N MET A 283 -2.02 19.53 23.97
CA MET A 283 -2.63 18.68 22.93
C MET A 283 -1.58 17.90 22.14
N SER A 284 -0.41 18.48 21.93
CA SER A 284 0.68 17.86 21.15
C SER A 284 1.22 16.56 21.77
N ASN A 285 1.09 16.38 23.08
CA ASN A 285 1.60 15.22 23.82
C ASN A 285 0.49 14.43 24.54
N GLY A 286 -0.79 14.71 24.24
CA GLY A 286 -1.93 14.00 24.83
C GLY A 286 -2.22 14.29 26.30
N SER A 287 -1.44 15.14 26.98
CA SER A 287 -1.64 15.42 28.41
C SER A 287 -2.80 16.38 28.71
N TYR A 288 -3.37 17.01 27.67
CA TYR A 288 -4.51 17.92 27.78
C TYR A 288 -5.75 17.28 28.41
N VAL A 289 -5.91 15.95 28.28
CA VAL A 289 -7.01 15.17 28.87
C VAL A 289 -7.02 15.25 30.40
N LYS A 290 -5.88 15.58 31.03
CA LYS A 290 -5.74 15.76 32.48
C LYS A 290 -6.03 17.19 32.95
N SER A 291 -6.36 18.10 32.04
CA SER A 291 -6.64 19.49 32.37
C SER A 291 -7.99 19.62 33.08
N PRO A 292 -8.12 20.45 34.14
CA PRO A 292 -9.41 20.68 34.80
C PRO A 292 -10.45 21.32 33.87
N TYR A 293 -10.00 21.97 32.79
CA TYR A 293 -10.87 22.58 31.78
C TYR A 293 -11.35 21.60 30.71
N VAL A 294 -10.89 20.34 30.73
CA VAL A 294 -11.18 19.35 29.69
C VAL A 294 -12.00 18.23 30.30
N THR A 295 -13.19 18.00 29.73
CA THR A 295 -13.96 16.79 29.95
C THR A 295 -13.80 15.90 28.74
N TYR A 296 -13.24 14.71 28.92
CA TYR A 296 -13.21 13.68 27.90
C TYR A 296 -14.34 12.69 28.16
N LEU A 297 -15.14 12.44 27.13
CA LEU A 297 -16.27 11.52 27.14
C LEU A 297 -16.08 10.53 26.01
N LYS A 298 -16.37 9.27 26.28
CA LYS A 298 -16.40 8.21 25.29
C LYS A 298 -17.85 7.78 25.10
N VAL A 299 -18.49 8.16 24.00
CA VAL A 299 -19.95 8.09 23.83
C VAL A 299 -20.35 7.27 22.60
N LYS A 300 -21.30 6.35 22.73
CA LYS A 300 -21.80 5.57 21.57
C LYS A 300 -22.74 6.36 20.67
N PHE A 301 -23.52 7.25 21.26
CA PHE A 301 -24.49 8.11 20.58
C PHE A 301 -24.53 9.47 21.32
N ILE A 302 -24.63 10.56 20.56
CA ILE A 302 -24.88 11.90 21.10
C ILE A 302 -26.32 12.24 20.73
N HIS A 303 -27.14 12.54 21.73
CA HIS A 303 -28.56 12.86 21.60
C HIS A 303 -28.81 14.36 21.74
#